data_AF-A0A7X5N328-F1
#
_entry.id   AF-A0A7X5N328-F1
#
_cell.length_a   1.000
_cell.length_b   1.000
_cell.length_c   1.000
_cell.angle_alpha   90.00
_cell.angle_beta   90.00
_cell.angle_gamma   90.00
#
_symmetry.space_group_name_H-M   'P 1'
#
loop_
_entity.id
_entity.type
_entity.pdbx_description
1 polymer ?
#
loop_
_entity_poly.entity_id
_entity_poly.type
_entity_poly.pdbx_seq_one_letter_code
_entity_poly.pdbx_strand_id
1 'polypeptide(L)'
;RTMGEGINRMVASHIAVKKQAMACVAEFGRGNFSAELERLPGKKAFINEIVEQIRGNLTGMVAEVNRMAAEHDAGDIDVVIETQRFSGDFRRMAEGINAMVASHIAVK
;
A
#
# COMPACT_ATOMS: atom_id res chain seq x y z
N ARG A 1 -10.12 -27.31 -33.86
CA ARG A 1 -10.07 -26.17 -32.90
C ARG A 1 -9.89 -24.91 -33.71
N THR A 2 -10.88 -24.03 -33.77
CA THR A 2 -10.85 -22.86 -34.66
C THR A 2 -10.01 -21.74 -34.04
N MET A 3 -9.43 -20.86 -34.86
CA MET A 3 -8.68 -19.69 -34.39
C MET A 3 -9.48 -18.84 -33.39
N GLY A 4 -10.80 -18.74 -33.56
CA GLY A 4 -11.71 -18.03 -32.66
C GLY A 4 -11.76 -18.59 -31.23
N GLU A 5 -11.76 -19.92 -31.06
CA GLU A 5 -11.70 -20.55 -29.74
C GLU A 5 -10.38 -20.27 -29.00
N GLY A 6 -9.28 -20.12 -29.76
CA GLY A 6 -7.98 -19.72 -29.23
C GLY A 6 -8.00 -18.29 -28.69
N ILE A 7 -8.50 -17.35 -29.51
CA ILE A 7 -8.61 -15.93 -29.15
C ILE A 7 -9.51 -15.75 -27.93
N ASN A 8 -10.69 -16.40 -27.90
CA ASN A 8 -11.62 -16.29 -26.78
C ASN A 8 -11.00 -16.75 -25.46
N ARG A 9 -10.24 -17.86 -25.46
CA ARG A 9 -9.54 -18.32 -24.25
C ARG A 9 -8.44 -17.37 -23.79
N MET A 10 -7.68 -16.79 -24.71
CA MET A 10 -6.66 -15.79 -24.39
C MET A 10 -7.30 -14.56 -23.74
N VAL A 11 -8.37 -14.02 -24.34
CA VAL A 11 -9.09 -12.85 -23.81
C VAL A 11 -9.65 -13.15 -22.40
N ALA A 12 -10.28 -14.31 -22.21
CA ALA A 12 -10.79 -14.72 -20.90
C ALA A 12 -9.68 -14.77 -19.84
N SER A 13 -8.49 -15.30 -20.18
CA SER A 13 -7.34 -15.32 -19.26
C SER A 13 -6.88 -13.90 -18.88
N HIS A 14 -6.84 -12.96 -19.82
CA HIS A 14 -6.51 -11.56 -19.50
C HIS A 14 -7.56 -10.89 -18.61
N ILE A 15 -8.85 -11.15 -18.86
CA ILE A 15 -9.94 -10.61 -18.04
C ILE A 15 -9.86 -11.13 -16.61
N ALA A 16 -9.62 -12.43 -16.42
CA ALA A 16 -9.52 -13.04 -15.11
C ALA A 16 -8.42 -12.38 -14.26
N VAL A 17 -7.21 -12.25 -14.82
CA VAL A 17 -6.07 -11.62 -14.13
C VAL A 17 -6.37 -10.17 -13.74
N LYS A 18 -6.97 -9.39 -14.65
CA LYS A 18 -7.33 -7.99 -14.35
C LYS A 18 -8.37 -7.90 -13.23
N LYS A 19 -9.36 -8.79 -13.22
CA LYS A 19 -10.37 -8.85 -12.15
C LYS A 19 -9.75 -9.19 -10.80
N GLN A 20 -8.84 -10.17 -10.75
CA GLN A 20 -8.14 -10.54 -9.51
C GLN A 20 -7.30 -9.37 -8.97
N ALA A 21 -6.53 -8.71 -9.84
CA ALA A 21 -5.73 -7.54 -9.44
C ALA A 21 -6.62 -6.40 -8.91
N MET A 22 -7.73 -6.08 -9.60
CA MET A 22 -8.65 -5.05 -9.15
C MET A 22 -9.39 -5.40 -7.85
N ALA A 23 -9.66 -6.69 -7.60
CA ALA A 23 -10.22 -7.13 -6.34
C ALA A 23 -9.25 -6.85 -5.18
N CYS A 24 -7.95 -7.16 -5.34
CA CYS A 24 -6.93 -6.82 -4.35
C CYS A 24 -6.85 -5.30 -4.09
N VAL A 25 -6.86 -4.48 -5.16
CA VAL A 25 -6.86 -3.01 -5.02
C VAL A 25 -8.13 -2.51 -4.31
N ALA A 26 -9.28 -3.11 -4.56
CA ALA A 26 -10.53 -2.77 -3.89
C ALA A 26 -10.50 -3.11 -2.39
N GLU A 27 -9.76 -4.14 -1.98
CA GLU A 27 -9.53 -4.44 -0.57
C GLU A 27 -8.59 -3.43 0.08
N PHE A 28 -7.53 -2.98 -0.62
CA PHE A 28 -6.68 -1.90 -0.13
C PHE A 28 -7.48 -0.60 0.07
N GLY A 29 -8.40 -0.28 -0.85
CA GLY A 29 -9.30 0.85 -0.70
C GLY A 29 -10.23 0.77 0.53
N ARG A 30 -10.43 -0.43 1.10
CA ARG A 30 -11.18 -0.65 2.35
C ARG A 30 -10.28 -0.74 3.59
N GLY A 31 -8.97 -0.55 3.44
CA GLY A 31 -7.99 -0.70 4.50
C GLY A 31 -7.55 -2.15 4.77
N ASN A 32 -8.01 -3.12 3.97
CA ASN A 32 -7.60 -4.52 4.10
C ASN A 32 -6.28 -4.76 3.35
N PHE A 33 -5.16 -4.39 3.97
CA PHE A 33 -3.82 -4.55 3.39
C PHE A 33 -3.23 -5.96 3.56
N SER A 34 -3.98 -6.95 4.04
CA SER A 34 -3.57 -8.36 4.03
C SER A 34 -4.12 -9.13 2.84
N ALA A 35 -5.02 -8.55 2.04
CA ALA A 35 -5.58 -9.18 0.84
C ALA A 35 -4.48 -9.55 -0.16
N GLU A 36 -4.36 -10.82 -0.53
CA GLU A 36 -3.28 -11.31 -1.39
C GLU A 36 -3.70 -11.36 -2.86
N LEU A 37 -2.74 -11.09 -3.76
CA LEU A 37 -2.86 -11.39 -5.18
C LEU A 37 -2.03 -12.63 -5.50
N GLU A 38 -2.69 -13.66 -6.04
CA GLU A 38 -2.01 -14.87 -6.51
C GLU A 38 -0.84 -14.52 -7.44
N ARG A 39 0.29 -15.23 -7.28
CA ARG A 39 1.49 -14.97 -8.05
C ARG A 39 1.28 -15.31 -9.53
N LEU A 40 1.37 -14.29 -10.38
CA LEU A 40 1.13 -14.44 -11.81
C LEU A 40 2.41 -14.88 -12.54
N PRO A 41 2.32 -15.78 -13.53
CA PRO A 41 3.48 -16.32 -14.20
C PRO A 41 4.06 -15.38 -15.26
N GLY A 42 5.36 -15.56 -15.54
CA GLY A 42 6.07 -14.92 -16.65
C GLY A 42 5.96 -13.41 -16.63
N LYS A 43 5.68 -12.80 -17.79
CA LYS A 43 5.55 -11.35 -17.95
C LYS A 43 4.36 -10.73 -17.21
N LYS A 44 3.52 -11.49 -16.49
CA LYS A 44 2.44 -10.92 -15.68
C LYS A 44 2.87 -10.69 -14.22
N ALA A 45 4.03 -11.22 -13.81
CA ALA A 45 4.56 -11.07 -12.46
C ALA A 45 4.79 -9.61 -12.03
N PHE A 46 5.04 -8.69 -12.97
CA PHE A 46 5.17 -7.25 -12.65
C PHE A 46 3.91 -6.68 -11.98
N ILE A 47 2.72 -7.26 -12.23
CA ILE A 47 1.49 -6.83 -11.56
C ILE A 47 1.59 -7.11 -10.05
N ASN A 48 2.13 -8.27 -9.66
CA ASN A 48 2.38 -8.58 -8.25
C ASN A 48 3.38 -7.58 -7.65
N GLU A 49 4.46 -7.25 -8.36
CA GLU A 49 5.45 -6.27 -7.88
C GLU A 49 4.82 -4.90 -7.59
N ILE A 50 3.95 -4.41 -8.47
CA ILE A 50 3.23 -3.15 -8.27
C ILE A 50 2.27 -3.24 -7.07
N VAL A 51 1.52 -4.34 -6.94
CA VAL A 51 0.60 -4.54 -5.82
C VAL A 51 1.35 -4.58 -4.49
N GLU A 52 2.47 -5.29 -4.42
CA GLU A 52 3.28 -5.37 -3.21
C GLU A 52 4.00 -4.06 -2.90
N GLN A 53 4.40 -3.28 -3.91
CA GLN A 53 4.91 -1.93 -3.70
C GLN A 53 3.85 -1.03 -3.04
N ILE A 54 2.60 -1.09 -3.53
CA ILE A 54 1.48 -0.34 -2.94
C ILE A 54 1.24 -0.81 -1.49
N ARG A 55 1.18 -2.13 -1.25
CA ARG A 55 0.99 -2.71 0.09
C ARG A 55 2.08 -2.25 1.05
N GLY A 56 3.34 -2.33 0.65
CA GLY A 56 4.49 -1.94 1.46
C GLY A 56 4.44 -0.47 1.88
N ASN A 57 4.07 0.43 0.96
CA ASN A 57 3.94 1.85 1.28
C ASN A 57 2.80 2.13 2.28
N LEU A 58 1.63 1.52 2.05
CA LEU A 58 0.45 1.70 2.92
C LEU A 58 0.70 1.13 4.32
N THR A 59 1.17 -0.11 4.41
CA THR A 59 1.47 -0.78 5.68
C THR A 59 2.64 -0.12 6.40
N GLY A 60 3.66 0.34 5.68
CA GLY A 60 4.78 1.09 6.24
C GLY A 60 4.34 2.40 6.90
N MET A 61 3.45 3.16 6.26
CA MET A 61 2.90 4.39 6.86
C MET A 61 2.11 4.08 8.14
N VAL A 62 1.22 3.08 8.10
CA VAL A 62 0.44 2.64 9.27
C VAL A 62 1.36 2.23 10.41
N ALA A 63 2.42 1.48 10.12
CA ALA A 63 3.38 1.05 11.12
C ALA A 63 4.11 2.24 11.78
N GLU A 64 4.55 3.23 11.00
CA GLU A 64 5.23 4.42 11.54
C GLU A 64 4.31 5.28 12.40
N VAL A 65 3.05 5.48 11.99
CA VAL A 65 2.05 6.21 12.79
C VAL A 65 1.80 5.50 14.12
N ASN A 66 1.59 4.18 14.09
CA ASN A 66 1.35 3.40 15.30
C ASN A 66 2.57 3.37 16.22
N ARG A 67 3.78 3.28 15.67
CA ARG A 67 5.03 3.36 16.43
C ARG A 67 5.12 4.70 17.16
N MET A 68 4.99 5.81 16.44
CA MET A 68 5.08 7.14 17.03
C MET A 68 4.03 7.34 18.13
N ALA A 69 2.77 6.92 17.88
CA ALA A 69 1.71 7.00 18.88
C ALA A 69 2.05 6.21 20.16
N ALA A 70 2.54 4.97 20.02
CA ALA A 70 2.89 4.12 21.16
C ALA A 70 4.05 4.71 22.00
N GLU A 71 5.08 5.26 21.34
CA GLU A 71 6.19 5.92 22.03
C GLU A 71 5.73 7.18 22.77
N HIS A 72 4.84 7.97 22.15
CA HIS A 72 4.29 9.18 22.76
C HIS A 72 3.40 8.85 23.96
N ASP A 73 2.60 7.80 23.88
CA ASP A 73 1.79 7.29 25.00
C ASP A 73 2.69 6.76 26.15
N ALA A 74 3.87 6.24 25.83
CA ALA A 74 4.89 5.84 26.80
C ALA A 74 5.68 7.03 27.38
N GLY A 75 5.48 8.24 26.86
CA GLY A 75 6.09 9.49 27.32
C GLY A 75 7.29 9.96 26.51
N ASP A 76 7.73 9.22 25.49
CA ASP A 76 8.77 9.65 24.56
C ASP A 76 8.16 10.44 23.40
N ILE A 77 8.00 11.76 23.63
CA ILE A 77 7.37 12.69 22.69
C ILE A 77 8.31 13.17 21.57
N ASP A 78 9.61 12.85 21.66
CA ASP A 78 10.61 13.27 20.69
C ASP A 78 10.64 12.36 19.45
N VAL A 79 10.01 11.18 19.54
CA VAL A 79 9.87 10.25 18.41
C VAL A 79 9.02 10.87 17.31
N VAL A 80 9.51 10.78 16.07
CA VAL A 80 8.80 11.24 14.87
C VAL A 80 8.84 10.18 13.77
N ILE A 81 8.01 10.36 12.74
CA ILE A 81 8.05 9.54 11.53
C ILE A 81 9.26 9.95 10.68
N GLU A 82 10.06 8.97 10.24
CA GLU A 82 11.18 9.18 9.33
C GLU A 82 10.68 9.44 7.89
N THR A 83 10.47 10.71 7.55
CA THR A 83 9.83 11.12 6.28
C THR A 83 10.58 10.67 5.03
N GLN A 84 11.91 10.52 5.12
CA GLN A 84 12.78 10.13 4.00
C GLN A 84 12.56 8.69 3.53
N ARG A 85 11.91 7.85 4.35
CA ARG A 85 11.52 6.49 3.94
C ARG A 85 10.37 6.47 2.94
N PHE A 86 9.65 7.60 2.81
CA PHE A 86 8.50 7.74 1.93
C PHE A 86 8.81 8.67 0.75
N SER A 87 7.99 8.54 -0.31
CA SER A 87 8.08 9.36 -1.52
C SER A 87 6.72 9.86 -1.95
N GLY A 88 6.70 10.96 -2.70
CA GLY A 88 5.46 11.59 -3.19
C GLY A 88 4.53 11.98 -2.04
N ASP A 89 3.23 11.66 -2.18
CA ASP A 89 2.23 12.03 -1.19
C ASP A 89 2.38 11.31 0.15
N PHE A 90 2.94 10.09 0.18
CA PHE A 90 3.26 9.43 1.44
C PHE A 90 4.26 10.24 2.27
N ARG A 91 5.26 10.86 1.63
CA ARG A 91 6.20 11.73 2.34
C ARG A 91 5.51 12.98 2.88
N ARG A 92 4.67 13.63 2.06
CA ARG A 92 3.89 14.80 2.48
C ARG A 92 2.97 14.48 3.65
N MET A 93 2.37 13.29 3.66
CA MET A 93 1.58 12.79 4.79
C MET A 93 2.43 12.67 6.06
N ALA A 94 3.58 12.00 6.00
CA ALA A 94 4.48 11.87 7.15
C ALA A 94 4.94 13.25 7.69
N GLU A 95 5.33 14.15 6.79
CA GLU A 95 5.70 15.53 7.13
C GLU A 95 4.54 16.27 7.82
N GLY A 96 3.33 16.16 7.29
CA GLY A 96 2.13 16.78 7.85
C GLY A 96 1.76 16.23 9.22
N ILE A 97 1.90 14.91 9.43
CA ILE A 97 1.68 14.27 10.74
C ILE A 97 2.70 14.78 11.76
N ASN A 98 4.00 14.78 11.41
CA ASN A 98 5.04 15.29 12.29
C ASN A 98 4.80 16.77 12.66
N ALA A 99 4.43 17.61 11.68
CA ALA A 99 4.15 19.02 11.91
C ALA A 99 2.94 19.23 12.84
N MET A 100 1.86 18.45 12.64
CA MET A 100 0.67 18.49 13.49
C MET A 100 1.01 18.09 14.93
N VAL A 101 1.77 17.01 15.13
CA VAL A 101 2.13 16.58 16.49
C VAL A 101 3.04 17.59 17.17
N ALA A 102 4.06 18.08 16.46
CA ALA A 102 4.96 19.12 16.98
C ALA A 102 4.21 20.40 17.41
N SER A 103 3.19 20.84 16.65
CA SER A 103 2.41 22.02 17.02
C SER A 103 1.59 21.82 18.31
N HIS A 104 1.11 20.60 18.57
CA HIS A 104 0.37 20.30 19.80
C HIS A 104 1.28 20.12 21.01
N ILE A 105 2.50 19.60 20.81
CA ILE A 105 3.52 19.53 21.86
C ILE A 105 3.94 20.94 22.29
N ALA A 106 4.14 21.86 21.34
CA ALA A 106 4.62 23.22 21.62
C ALA A 106 3.69 24.09 22.48
N VAL A 107 2.42 23.69 22.63
CA VAL A 107 1.40 24.43 23.41
C VAL A 107 1.02 23.74 24.73
N LYS A 108 1.61 22.58 25.03
CA LYS A 108 1.47 21.91 26.33
C LYS A 108 2.53 22.40 27.29
#